data_AF-A0A1L3MRP0-F1
#
_entry.id   AF-A0A1L3MRP0-F1
#
_cell.length_a   1.000
_cell.length_b   1.000
_cell.length_c   1.000
_cell.angle_alpha   90.00
_cell.angle_beta   90.00
_cell.angle_gamma   90.00
#
_symmetry.space_group_name_H-M   'P 1'
#
loop_
_entity.id
_entity.type
_entity.pdbx_description
1 polymer ?
#
loop_
_entity_poly.entity_id
_entity_poly.type
_entity_poly.pdbx_seq_one_letter_code
_entity_poly.pdbx_strand_id
1 'polypeptide(L)'
;MNNKEIINTDILRARIMNLVYENLTKKEIEKEVRRIYFEEENKELPSKLTVSRSDDVLKEHRKKNNDSGFDGTIIHLHSEGNNINQTITITRGSELGEKDTRKPIDWTYNLMGIYTGGTDNQYQDTRRFYDDVHKIIINKNNDLSKVKKYGLGHS
;
A
#
# COMPACT_ATOMS: atom_id res chain seq x y z
N MET A 1 -24.16 -9.10 -0.31
CA MET A 1 -23.59 -8.01 -1.15
C MET A 1 -22.08 -8.06 -1.01
N ASN A 2 -21.38 -8.57 -2.03
CA ASN A 2 -19.95 -8.87 -1.96
C ASN A 2 -19.14 -7.60 -2.22
N ASN A 3 -18.56 -7.05 -1.15
CA ASN A 3 -17.56 -5.97 -1.21
C ASN A 3 -16.25 -6.54 -1.79
N LYS A 4 -16.23 -6.87 -3.09
CA LYS A 4 -15.05 -7.43 -3.79
C LYS A 4 -13.91 -6.41 -3.77
N GLU A 5 -12.68 -6.91 -3.71
CA GLU A 5 -11.49 -6.08 -3.89
C GLU A 5 -11.58 -5.31 -5.21
N ILE A 6 -11.25 -4.01 -5.18
CA ILE A 6 -11.32 -3.14 -6.37
C ILE A 6 -10.12 -3.36 -7.27
N ILE A 7 -8.94 -3.53 -6.67
CA ILE A 7 -7.68 -3.79 -7.37
C ILE A 7 -7.43 -5.29 -7.28
N ASN A 8 -8.26 -6.08 -7.99
CA ASN A 8 -8.33 -7.54 -7.85
C ASN A 8 -7.65 -8.32 -8.98
N THR A 9 -7.23 -7.66 -10.05
CA THR A 9 -6.53 -8.31 -11.16
C THR A 9 -5.02 -8.22 -11.00
N ASP A 10 -4.35 -9.22 -11.52
CA ASP A 10 -2.89 -9.32 -11.46
C ASP A 10 -2.20 -8.15 -12.16
N ILE A 11 -2.75 -7.74 -13.30
CA ILE A 11 -2.25 -6.62 -14.10
C ILE A 11 -2.42 -5.30 -13.35
N LEU A 12 -3.60 -5.04 -12.74
CA LEU A 12 -3.84 -3.83 -11.95
C LEU A 12 -2.86 -3.74 -10.78
N ARG A 13 -2.69 -4.84 -10.03
CA ARG A 13 -1.79 -4.88 -8.88
C ARG A 13 -0.34 -4.64 -9.30
N ALA A 14 0.13 -5.32 -10.35
CA ALA A 14 1.49 -5.14 -10.87
C ALA A 14 1.76 -3.70 -11.34
N ARG A 15 0.84 -3.09 -12.11
CA ARG A 15 0.99 -1.71 -12.60
C ARG A 15 1.00 -0.70 -11.46
N ILE A 16 0.15 -0.87 -10.44
CA ILE A 16 0.09 0.02 -9.28
C ILE A 16 1.33 -0.14 -8.39
N MET A 17 1.84 -1.36 -8.22
CA MET A 17 3.11 -1.57 -7.51
C MET A 17 4.24 -0.84 -8.24
N ASN A 18 4.43 -1.08 -9.55
CA ASN A 18 5.48 -0.43 -10.33
C ASN A 18 5.42 1.10 -10.21
N LEU A 19 4.22 1.67 -10.29
CA LEU A 19 4.00 3.11 -10.08
C LEU A 19 4.47 3.59 -8.70
N VAL A 20 4.23 2.80 -7.65
CA VAL A 20 4.69 3.12 -6.28
C VAL A 20 6.21 2.98 -6.16
N TYR A 21 6.87 2.13 -6.96
CA TYR A 21 8.34 2.05 -7.04
C TYR A 21 8.97 3.26 -7.76
N GLU A 22 8.21 3.98 -8.59
CA GLU A 22 8.65 5.25 -9.13
C GLU A 22 8.66 6.33 -8.04
N ASN A 23 9.65 7.23 -8.06
CA ASN A 23 9.81 8.29 -7.06
C ASN A 23 8.82 9.46 -7.28
N LEU A 24 7.56 9.14 -7.58
CA LEU A 24 6.48 10.08 -7.84
C LEU A 24 5.98 10.71 -6.55
N THR A 25 5.31 11.86 -6.61
CA THR A 25 4.61 12.43 -5.46
C THR A 25 3.30 11.68 -5.17
N LYS A 26 2.75 11.82 -3.95
CA LYS A 26 1.45 11.22 -3.58
C LYS A 26 0.33 11.60 -4.55
N LYS A 27 0.28 12.85 -5.00
CA LYS A 27 -0.74 13.32 -5.96
C LYS A 27 -0.58 12.68 -7.34
N GLU A 28 0.65 12.47 -7.79
CA GLU A 28 0.93 11.77 -9.05
C GLU A 28 0.53 10.30 -8.96
N ILE A 29 0.85 9.62 -7.85
CA ILE A 29 0.34 8.26 -7.61
C ILE A 29 -1.18 8.25 -7.65
N GLU A 30 -1.85 9.18 -6.96
CA GLU A 30 -3.32 9.23 -6.96
C GLU A 30 -3.90 9.38 -8.37
N LYS A 31 -3.27 10.20 -9.22
CA LYS A 31 -3.68 10.42 -10.60
C LYS A 31 -3.42 9.19 -11.47
N GLU A 32 -2.22 8.62 -11.42
CA GLU A 32 -1.85 7.49 -12.26
C GLU A 32 -2.57 6.21 -11.85
N VAL A 33 -2.85 5.98 -10.56
CA VAL A 33 -3.70 4.83 -10.15
C VAL A 33 -5.10 4.94 -10.75
N ARG A 34 -5.71 6.14 -10.78
CA ARG A 34 -7.01 6.35 -11.43
C ARG A 34 -6.94 6.07 -12.93
N ARG A 35 -5.86 6.52 -13.57
CA ARG A 35 -5.62 6.28 -14.99
C ARG A 35 -5.46 4.80 -15.30
N ILE A 36 -4.60 4.09 -14.56
CA ILE A 36 -4.41 2.64 -14.69
C ILE A 36 -5.74 1.91 -14.51
N TYR A 37 -6.51 2.26 -13.48
CA TYR A 37 -7.82 1.65 -13.25
C TYR A 37 -8.78 1.86 -14.43
N PHE A 38 -8.82 3.07 -14.99
CA PHE A 38 -9.63 3.37 -16.17
C PHE A 38 -9.17 2.59 -17.41
N GLU A 39 -7.86 2.48 -17.64
CA GLU A 39 -7.31 1.75 -18.79
C GLU A 39 -7.62 0.25 -18.73
N GLU A 40 -7.56 -0.38 -17.55
CA GLU A 40 -7.79 -1.82 -17.38
C GLU A 40 -9.27 -2.19 -17.24
N GLU A 41 -10.05 -1.41 -16.49
CA GLU A 41 -11.47 -1.72 -16.19
C GLU A 41 -12.45 -0.98 -17.11
N ASN A 42 -11.95 -0.07 -17.95
CA ASN A 42 -12.73 0.82 -18.83
C ASN A 42 -13.82 1.60 -18.09
N LYS A 43 -13.56 1.94 -16.82
CA LYS A 43 -14.49 2.59 -15.87
C LYS A 43 -13.72 3.51 -14.93
N GLU A 44 -14.37 4.58 -14.48
CA GLU A 44 -13.77 5.44 -13.46
C GLU A 44 -13.67 4.73 -12.10
N LEU A 45 -12.60 5.03 -11.34
CA LEU A 45 -12.41 4.51 -10.00
C LEU A 45 -13.55 4.99 -9.08
N PRO A 46 -14.39 4.09 -8.54
CA PRO A 46 -15.63 4.46 -7.82
C PRO A 46 -15.38 4.97 -6.39
N SER A 47 -14.16 5.38 -6.07
CA SER A 47 -13.75 5.78 -4.72
C SER A 47 -12.78 6.95 -4.71
N LYS A 48 -12.79 7.66 -3.58
CA LYS A 48 -11.70 8.56 -3.21
C LYS A 48 -10.47 7.71 -2.92
N LEU A 49 -9.32 8.17 -3.40
CA LEU A 49 -8.04 7.50 -3.22
C LEU A 49 -7.16 8.45 -2.42
N THR A 50 -6.53 7.94 -1.37
CA THR A 50 -5.54 8.68 -0.59
C THR A 50 -4.31 7.84 -0.38
N VAL A 51 -3.14 8.43 -0.61
CA VAL A 51 -1.84 7.75 -0.46
C VAL A 51 -1.15 8.20 0.82
N SER A 52 -0.62 7.25 1.59
CA SER A 52 0.21 7.49 2.77
C SER A 52 1.56 6.82 2.59
N ARG A 53 2.66 7.53 2.85
CA ARG A 53 4.03 7.00 2.78
C ARG A 53 4.68 6.93 4.16
N SER A 54 5.52 5.93 4.36
CA SER A 54 6.27 5.73 5.61
C SER A 54 7.13 6.94 5.94
N ASP A 55 7.78 7.56 4.96
CA ASP A 55 8.64 8.73 5.16
C ASP A 55 7.89 9.94 5.74
N ASP A 56 6.60 10.10 5.38
CA ASP A 56 5.75 11.16 5.91
C ASP A 56 5.20 10.82 7.28
N VAL A 57 4.71 9.58 7.46
CA VAL A 57 4.02 9.14 8.67
C VAL A 57 4.99 8.87 9.82
N LEU A 58 6.14 8.27 9.53
CA LEU A 58 7.19 7.95 10.49
C LEU A 58 8.22 9.08 10.65
N LYS A 59 8.05 10.23 9.99
CA LYS A 59 9.02 11.34 9.97
C LYS A 59 9.55 11.71 11.35
N GLU A 60 8.66 11.89 12.33
CA GLU A 60 9.03 12.26 13.70
C GLU A 60 9.62 11.08 14.49
N HIS A 61 9.26 9.85 14.15
CA HIS A 61 9.83 8.65 14.74
C HIS A 61 11.29 8.45 14.31
N ARG A 62 11.56 8.60 13.00
CA ARG A 62 12.90 8.49 12.39
C ARG A 62 13.83 9.64 12.74
N LYS A 63 13.31 10.81 13.14
CA LYS A 63 14.14 11.88 13.72
C LYS A 63 14.67 11.54 15.11
N LYS A 64 13.93 10.73 15.88
CA LYS A 64 14.23 10.40 17.28
C LYS A 64 14.94 9.05 17.45
N ASN A 65 14.82 8.17 16.46
CA ASN A 65 15.37 6.81 16.46
C ASN A 65 16.16 6.58 15.17
N ASN A 66 16.97 5.53 15.13
CA ASN A 66 17.70 5.18 13.91
C ASN A 66 16.72 4.75 12.80
N ASP A 67 16.86 5.30 11.59
CA ASP A 67 16.03 4.90 10.45
C ASP A 67 16.32 3.43 10.11
N SER A 68 15.30 2.58 10.16
CA SER A 68 15.44 1.15 9.85
C SER A 68 15.60 0.87 8.36
N GLY A 69 15.39 1.88 7.51
CA GLY A 69 15.38 1.75 6.05
C GLY A 69 14.05 1.24 5.49
N PHE A 70 13.01 1.13 6.32
CA PHE A 70 11.68 0.69 5.90
C PHE A 70 11.00 1.71 4.96
N ASP A 71 10.68 1.29 3.73
CA ASP A 71 9.90 2.07 2.75
C ASP A 71 8.57 1.36 2.46
N GLY A 72 7.47 2.03 2.82
CA GLY A 72 6.13 1.51 2.69
C GLY A 72 5.15 2.57 2.23
N THR A 73 4.21 2.17 1.38
CA THR A 73 3.10 3.00 0.89
C THR A 73 1.78 2.31 1.16
N ILE A 74 0.81 3.02 1.72
CA ILE A 74 -0.57 2.56 1.89
C ILE A 74 -1.48 3.39 1.00
N ILE A 75 -2.21 2.71 0.12
CA ILE A 75 -3.28 3.29 -0.69
C ILE A 75 -4.61 2.97 -0.01
N HIS A 76 -5.38 4.00 0.33
CA HIS A 76 -6.72 3.86 0.91
C HIS A 76 -7.78 4.28 -0.11
N LEU A 77 -8.71 3.38 -0.39
CA LEU A 77 -9.88 3.56 -1.23
C LEU A 77 -11.11 3.68 -0.35
N HIS A 78 -11.82 4.81 -0.45
CA HIS A 78 -13.01 5.08 0.35
C HIS A 78 -14.17 5.66 -0.47
N SER A 79 -15.37 5.12 -0.31
CA SER A 79 -16.62 5.66 -0.82
C SER A 79 -17.79 5.12 0.01
N GLU A 80 -18.48 6.00 0.74
CA GLU A 80 -19.67 5.63 1.52
C GLU A 80 -20.79 5.13 0.61
N GLY A 81 -21.06 5.85 -0.49
CA GLY A 81 -22.14 5.52 -1.44
C GLY A 81 -21.97 4.16 -2.13
N ASN A 82 -20.72 3.73 -2.33
CA ASN A 82 -20.41 2.44 -2.95
C ASN A 82 -20.01 1.37 -1.91
N ASN A 83 -20.09 1.67 -0.60
CA ASN A 83 -19.66 0.81 0.50
C ASN A 83 -18.21 0.31 0.34
N ILE A 84 -17.32 1.19 -0.12
CA ILE A 84 -15.90 0.91 -0.34
C ILE A 84 -15.12 1.45 0.84
N ASN A 85 -14.38 0.57 1.52
CA ASN A 85 -13.40 0.94 2.51
C ASN A 85 -12.26 -0.09 2.48
N GLN A 86 -11.25 0.16 1.66
CA GLN A 86 -10.19 -0.82 1.36
C GLN A 86 -8.82 -0.17 1.46
N THR A 87 -7.85 -0.85 2.07
CA THR A 87 -6.45 -0.42 2.11
C THR A 87 -5.57 -1.44 1.42
N ILE A 88 -4.64 -0.95 0.59
CA ILE A 88 -3.62 -1.75 -0.07
C ILE A 88 -2.27 -1.27 0.46
N THR A 89 -1.55 -2.13 1.15
CA THR A 89 -0.21 -1.87 1.67
C THR A 89 0.82 -2.42 0.70
N ILE A 90 1.70 -1.57 0.19
CA ILE A 90 2.82 -1.90 -0.67
C ILE A 90 4.10 -1.62 0.12
N THR A 91 4.92 -2.64 0.33
CA THR A 91 6.22 -2.48 1.00
C THR A 91 7.35 -2.75 0.02
N ARG A 92 8.35 -1.87 0.01
CA ARG A 92 9.63 -2.17 -0.63
C ARG A 92 10.47 -2.91 0.38
N GLY A 93 10.80 -4.17 0.11
CA GLY A 93 11.73 -4.92 0.97
C GLY A 93 13.08 -4.21 1.04
N SER A 94 13.83 -4.43 2.12
CA SER A 94 15.26 -4.18 2.10
C SER A 94 15.86 -5.14 1.07
N GLU A 95 16.26 -4.62 -0.09
CA GLU A 95 16.97 -5.38 -1.12
C GLU A 95 18.25 -5.99 -0.53
N LEU A 96 18.15 -7.15 0.11
CA LEU A 96 19.28 -8.06 0.21
C LEU A 96 19.41 -8.66 -1.19
N GLY A 97 20.21 -7.99 -2.03
CA GLY A 97 20.30 -8.18 -3.48
C GLY A 97 19.93 -9.58 -3.98
N GLU A 98 18.72 -9.72 -4.51
CA GLU A 98 18.37 -10.88 -5.31
C GLU A 98 19.00 -10.72 -6.69
N LYS A 99 19.96 -11.62 -6.96
CA LYS A 99 20.60 -11.76 -8.26
C LYS A 99 19.55 -12.16 -9.29
N ASP A 100 19.32 -11.27 -10.24
CA ASP A 100 19.17 -11.55 -11.67
C ASP A 100 18.43 -12.87 -12.01
N THR A 101 17.10 -12.89 -11.85
CA THR A 101 16.29 -13.90 -12.53
C THR A 101 15.11 -13.27 -13.26
N ARG A 102 15.23 -13.21 -14.59
CA ARG A 102 14.13 -13.00 -15.55
C ARG A 102 13.07 -14.10 -15.42
N LYS A 103 12.18 -13.99 -14.44
CA LYS A 103 10.90 -14.71 -14.41
C LYS A 103 9.79 -13.70 -14.06
N PRO A 104 8.55 -13.88 -14.57
CA PRO A 104 7.43 -13.06 -14.14
C PRO A 104 7.26 -13.28 -12.62
N ILE A 105 7.66 -12.27 -11.86
CA ILE A 105 7.84 -12.30 -10.40
C ILE A 105 6.50 -12.66 -9.75
N ASP A 106 6.46 -13.68 -8.89
CA ASP A 106 5.29 -14.01 -8.07
C ASP A 106 5.08 -12.88 -7.03
N TRP A 107 4.30 -11.86 -7.41
CA TRP A 107 4.21 -10.54 -6.73
C TRP A 107 3.10 -10.47 -5.65
N THR A 108 2.47 -11.59 -5.31
CA THR A 108 1.37 -11.67 -4.33
C THR A 108 1.81 -12.35 -3.04
N TYR A 109 1.93 -11.56 -1.97
CA TYR A 109 2.06 -12.08 -0.61
C TYR A 109 0.78 -11.81 0.18
N ASN A 110 0.29 -12.82 0.90
CA ASN A 110 -0.59 -12.55 2.03
C ASN A 110 0.16 -11.63 2.99
N LEU A 111 -0.52 -10.59 3.52
CA LEU A 111 0.00 -9.56 4.44
C LEU A 111 0.95 -10.11 5.54
N MET A 112 0.81 -11.40 5.90
CA MET A 112 1.69 -12.12 6.82
C MET A 112 3.17 -12.22 6.36
N GLY A 113 3.45 -12.27 5.06
CA GLY A 113 4.80 -12.36 4.49
C GLY A 113 5.58 -11.04 4.48
N ILE A 114 4.89 -9.90 4.60
CA ILE A 114 5.53 -8.59 4.74
C ILE A 114 6.24 -8.46 6.11
N TYR A 115 5.84 -9.27 7.10
CA TYR A 115 6.45 -9.28 8.43
C TYR A 115 7.74 -10.11 8.54
N THR A 116 8.20 -10.77 7.49
CA THR A 116 9.32 -11.73 7.56
C THR A 116 10.65 -11.19 7.02
N GLY A 117 10.75 -9.92 6.63
CA GLY A 117 11.98 -9.31 6.10
C GLY A 117 12.57 -8.24 7.03
N GLY A 118 13.83 -8.42 7.44
CA GLY A 118 14.64 -7.40 8.12
C GLY A 118 14.64 -7.46 9.65
N THR A 119 15.73 -6.97 10.26
CA THR A 119 16.00 -6.93 11.72
C THR A 119 14.81 -6.43 12.55
N ASP A 120 14.76 -6.76 13.85
CA ASP A 120 13.65 -6.42 14.79
C ASP A 120 13.10 -4.98 14.65
N ASN A 121 13.93 -4.02 14.22
CA ASN A 121 13.56 -2.63 14.03
C ASN A 121 12.70 -2.38 12.77
N GLN A 122 12.95 -3.06 11.64
CA GLN A 122 12.13 -2.90 10.43
C GLN A 122 10.71 -3.45 10.63
N TYR A 123 10.59 -4.56 11.37
CA TYR A 123 9.30 -5.10 11.79
C TYR A 123 8.51 -4.09 12.65
N GLN A 124 9.18 -3.46 13.62
CA GLN A 124 8.54 -2.46 14.48
C GLN A 124 8.08 -1.23 13.71
N ASP A 125 8.89 -0.73 12.78
CA ASP A 125 8.53 0.41 11.92
C ASP A 125 7.38 0.09 10.98
N THR A 126 7.37 -1.12 10.40
CA THR A 126 6.26 -1.60 9.58
C THR A 126 4.95 -1.62 10.37
N ARG A 127 4.97 -2.20 11.57
CA ARG A 127 3.80 -2.27 12.45
C ARG A 127 3.33 -0.88 12.88
N ARG A 128 4.26 0.01 13.26
CA ARG A 128 3.95 1.38 13.65
C ARG A 128 3.34 2.17 12.50
N PHE A 129 3.93 2.08 11.31
CA PHE A 129 3.41 2.74 10.10
C PHE A 129 1.98 2.30 9.81
N TYR A 130 1.75 0.99 9.85
CA TYR A 130 0.43 0.42 9.68
C TYR A 130 -0.58 0.97 10.70
N ASP A 131 -0.22 0.93 11.99
CA ASP A 131 -1.10 1.38 13.08
C ASP A 131 -1.40 2.88 12.97
N ASP A 132 -0.42 3.71 12.62
CA ASP A 132 -0.59 5.16 12.52
C ASP A 132 -1.43 5.55 11.30
N VAL A 133 -1.22 4.92 10.14
CA VAL A 133 -2.12 5.10 8.98
C VAL A 133 -3.53 4.61 9.31
N HIS A 134 -3.66 3.49 10.01
CA HIS A 134 -4.96 2.97 10.40
C HIS A 134 -5.70 3.96 11.32
N LYS A 135 -5.02 4.54 12.32
CA LYS A 135 -5.58 5.60 13.17
C LYS A 135 -6.00 6.82 12.36
N ILE A 136 -5.21 7.26 11.37
CA ILE A 136 -5.55 8.38 10.48
C ILE A 136 -6.84 8.08 9.71
N ILE A 137 -7.00 6.86 9.20
CA ILE A 137 -8.19 6.42 8.47
C ILE A 137 -9.42 6.39 9.38
N ILE A 138 -9.28 5.85 10.59
CA ILE A 138 -10.35 5.75 11.58
C ILE A 138 -10.84 7.13 12.00
N ASN A 139 -9.91 8.01 12.41
CA ASN A 139 -10.24 9.37 12.86
C ASN A 139 -10.95 10.20 11.78
N LYS A 140 -10.75 9.87 10.50
CA LYS A 140 -11.39 10.55 9.38
C LYS A 140 -12.77 9.99 9.01
N ASN A 141 -13.06 8.72 9.29
CA ASN A 141 -14.24 8.04 8.71
C ASN A 141 -15.21 7.42 9.74
N ASN A 142 -14.99 7.59 11.06
CA ASN A 142 -15.90 7.22 12.17
C ASN A 142 -16.46 5.77 12.22
N ASP A 143 -16.18 4.91 11.24
CA ASP A 143 -16.64 3.51 11.22
C ASP A 143 -15.46 2.53 11.11
N LEU A 144 -15.15 1.92 12.26
CA LEU A 144 -14.07 0.96 12.50
C LEU A 144 -14.31 -0.41 11.86
N SER A 145 -15.55 -0.76 11.49
CA SER A 145 -15.95 -2.17 11.47
C SER A 145 -15.71 -2.92 10.15
N LYS A 146 -15.30 -2.27 9.06
CA LYS A 146 -15.27 -2.89 7.72
C LYS A 146 -14.11 -2.49 6.78
N VAL A 147 -12.98 -1.98 7.28
CA VAL A 147 -11.82 -1.72 6.41
C VAL A 147 -11.23 -3.05 5.93
N LYS A 148 -11.37 -3.36 4.63
CA LYS A 148 -10.71 -4.53 4.03
C LYS A 148 -9.25 -4.23 3.75
N LYS A 149 -8.38 -5.20 4.04
CA LYS A 149 -6.93 -5.01 4.05
C LYS A 149 -6.29 -5.97 3.07
N TYR A 150 -5.50 -5.44 2.14
CA TYR A 150 -4.75 -6.18 1.13
C TYR A 150 -3.28 -5.77 1.22
N GLY A 151 -2.37 -6.73 1.03
CA GLY A 151 -0.92 -6.51 1.06
C GLY A 151 -0.30 -6.92 -0.27
N LEU A 152 0.66 -6.14 -0.75
CA LEU A 152 1.43 -6.39 -1.96
C LEU A 152 2.91 -6.20 -1.61
N GLY A 153 3.77 -7.13 -2.02
CA GLY A 153 5.20 -7.11 -1.71
C GLY A 153 6.01 -7.75 -2.82
N HIS A 154 7.27 -7.34 -2.95
CA HIS A 154 8.24 -7.86 -3.91
C HIS A 154 9.34 -8.59 -3.12
N SER A 155 9.67 -9.82 -3.51
CA SER A 155 10.90 -10.53 -3.09
C SER A 155 12.00 -10.21 -4.09
#